data_AF-A0A511D6U1-F1
#
_entry.id   AF-A0A511D6U1-F1
#
_cell.length_a   1.000
_cell.length_b   1.000
_cell.length_c   1.000
_cell.angle_alpha   90.00
_cell.angle_beta   90.00
_cell.angle_gamma   90.00
#
_symmetry.space_group_name_H-M   'P 1'
#
loop_
_entity.id
_entity.type
_entity.pdbx_description
1 polymer ?
#
loop_
_entity_poly.entity_id
_entity_poly.type
_entity_poly.pdbx_seq_one_letter_code
_entity_poly.pdbx_strand_id
1 'polypeptide(L)'
;MHPYFTAKAREVLRRGGGDPDHAGPLAAWAEQVRPSGDSRLGVVVAHDGRIVAHTRHAPARVSASYIQAVADDDGDHLVGREVGLAISALSRRHGPCIHVHFSQVCQGPGTP
;
A
#
# COMPACT_ATOMS: atom_id res chain seq x y z
N MET A 1 3.69 3.48 16.81
CA MET A 1 3.55 2.22 16.06
C MET A 1 3.03 1.13 16.96
N HIS A 2 1.71 0.95 16.96
CA HIS A 2 1.02 -0.10 17.69
C HIS A 2 1.38 -1.50 17.17
N PRO A 3 1.63 -2.50 18.06
CA PRO A 3 2.04 -3.87 17.66
C PRO A 3 1.10 -4.55 16.65
N TYR A 4 -0.20 -4.24 16.72
CA TYR A 4 -1.20 -4.72 15.76
C TYR A 4 -0.83 -4.40 14.30
N PHE A 5 -0.52 -3.13 14.00
CA PHE A 5 -0.21 -2.71 12.63
C PHE A 5 1.11 -3.32 12.16
N THR A 6 2.09 -3.45 13.05
CA THR A 6 3.36 -4.13 12.76
C THR A 6 3.14 -5.59 12.39
N ALA A 7 2.33 -6.32 13.16
CA ALA A 7 2.02 -7.73 12.87
C ALA A 7 1.28 -7.89 11.53
N LYS A 8 0.29 -7.02 11.26
CA LYS A 8 -0.45 -7.01 10.00
C LYS A 8 0.44 -6.66 8.80
N ALA A 9 1.28 -5.65 8.91
CA ALA A 9 2.21 -5.25 7.86
C ALA A 9 3.21 -6.37 7.53
N ARG A 10 3.76 -7.04 8.56
CA ARG A 10 4.61 -8.24 8.42
C ARG A 10 3.92 -9.36 7.66
N GLU A 11 2.68 -9.66 8.03
CA GLU A 11 1.87 -10.69 7.38
C GLU A 11 1.63 -10.38 5.89
N VAL A 12 1.30 -9.12 5.58
CA VAL A 12 1.07 -8.64 4.22
C VAL A 12 2.34 -8.74 3.38
N LEU A 13 3.47 -8.22 3.87
CA LEU A 13 4.75 -8.30 3.14
C LEU A 13 5.17 -9.74 2.90
N ARG A 14 5.09 -10.60 3.92
CA ARG A 14 5.40 -12.03 3.78
C ARG A 14 4.57 -12.70 2.70
N ARG A 15 3.26 -12.42 2.64
CA ARG A 15 2.35 -12.99 1.63
C ARG A 15 2.62 -12.46 0.22
N GLY A 16 3.01 -11.19 0.11
CA GLY A 16 3.33 -10.56 -1.17
C GLY A 16 4.74 -10.85 -1.68
N GLY A 17 5.58 -11.54 -0.89
CA GLY A 17 6.98 -11.84 -1.23
C GLY A 17 7.98 -10.72 -0.90
N GLY A 18 7.55 -9.71 -0.15
CA GLY A 18 8.42 -8.68 0.42
C GLY A 18 9.02 -9.10 1.75
N ASP A 19 9.90 -8.25 2.29
CA ASP A 19 10.63 -8.52 3.52
C ASP A 19 9.83 -8.10 4.78
N PRO A 20 9.42 -9.03 5.66
CA PRO A 20 8.69 -8.71 6.89
C PRO A 20 9.49 -7.87 7.88
N ASP A 21 10.83 -7.91 7.85
CA ASP A 21 11.65 -7.11 8.76
C ASP A 21 11.60 -5.61 8.42
N HIS A 22 11.21 -5.29 7.18
CA HIS A 22 10.98 -3.93 6.70
C HIS A 22 9.50 -3.49 6.79
N ALA A 23 8.69 -4.09 7.66
CA ALA A 23 7.27 -3.75 7.83
C ALA A 23 6.99 -2.36 8.43
N GLY A 24 8.01 -1.67 8.96
CA GLY A 24 7.87 -0.41 9.68
C GLY A 24 7.11 0.70 8.93
N PRO A 25 7.48 1.04 7.68
CA PRO A 25 6.79 2.08 6.90
C PRO A 25 5.32 1.75 6.65
N LEU A 26 5.00 0.50 6.28
CA LEU A 26 3.62 0.08 6.05
C LEU A 26 2.77 0.11 7.34
N ALA A 27 3.36 -0.28 8.47
CA ALA A 27 2.70 -0.22 9.76
C ALA A 27 2.47 1.23 10.23
N ALA A 28 3.43 2.12 10.01
CA ALA A 28 3.28 3.55 10.30
C ALA A 28 2.17 4.19 9.46
N TRP A 29 2.12 3.89 8.16
CA TRP A 29 1.04 4.33 7.28
C TRP A 29 -0.32 3.83 7.79
N ALA A 30 -0.44 2.55 8.12
CA ALA A 30 -1.68 1.96 8.62
C ALA A 30 -2.18 2.62 9.91
N GLU A 31 -1.28 2.89 10.87
CA GLU A 31 -1.58 3.61 12.11
C GLU A 31 -2.08 5.04 11.82
N GLN A 32 -1.46 5.73 10.86
CA GLN A 32 -1.84 7.08 10.47
C GLN A 32 -3.23 7.14 9.81
N VAL A 33 -3.55 6.19 8.91
CA VAL A 33 -4.81 6.23 8.16
C VAL A 33 -5.97 5.57 8.91
N ARG A 34 -5.72 4.74 9.92
CA ARG A 34 -6.76 4.02 10.69
C ARG A 34 -7.90 4.92 11.19
N PRO A 35 -7.65 6.11 11.78
CA PRO A 35 -8.71 6.97 12.31
C PRO A 35 -9.68 7.48 11.25
N SER A 36 -9.25 7.60 9.99
CA SER A 36 -10.11 8.04 8.88
C SER A 36 -11.22 7.03 8.55
N GLY A 37 -10.96 5.73 8.79
CA GLY A 37 -11.84 4.65 8.39
C GLY A 37 -12.08 4.54 6.87
N ASP A 38 -11.34 5.29 6.03
CA ASP A 38 -11.58 5.30 4.59
C ASP A 38 -11.00 4.03 3.95
N SER A 39 -11.86 3.02 3.80
CA SER A 39 -11.54 1.73 3.19
C SER A 39 -11.11 1.82 1.72
N ARG A 40 -11.27 3.00 1.09
CA ARG A 40 -10.79 3.26 -0.26
C ARG A 40 -9.29 3.51 -0.32
N LEU A 41 -8.61 3.77 0.79
CA LEU A 41 -7.18 4.04 0.78
C LEU A 41 -6.35 2.76 0.54
N GLY A 42 -5.17 2.93 -0.01
CA GLY A 42 -4.18 1.87 -0.18
C GLY A 42 -2.81 2.43 -0.55
N VAL A 43 -1.81 1.58 -0.62
CA VAL A 43 -0.44 1.94 -1.01
C VAL A 43 0.17 0.88 -1.92
N VAL A 44 1.14 1.28 -2.73
CA VAL A 44 2.06 0.36 -3.39
C VAL A 44 3.35 0.34 -2.59
N VAL A 45 3.81 -0.86 -2.23
CA VAL A 45 5.01 -1.08 -1.41
C VAL A 45 6.00 -1.92 -2.22
N ALA A 46 7.24 -1.46 -2.33
CA ALA A 46 8.34 -2.26 -2.89
C ALA A 46 8.69 -3.42 -1.93
N HIS A 47 9.28 -4.50 -2.45
CA HIS A 47 9.61 -5.68 -1.63
C HIS A 47 10.59 -5.39 -0.49
N ASP A 48 11.34 -4.29 -0.56
CA ASP A 48 12.21 -3.79 0.52
C ASP A 48 11.47 -2.97 1.60
N GLY A 49 10.13 -2.92 1.53
CA GLY A 49 9.26 -2.27 2.52
C GLY A 49 9.01 -0.78 2.29
N ARG A 50 9.60 -0.16 1.25
CA ARG A 50 9.34 1.26 0.94
C ARG A 50 7.97 1.47 0.32
N ILE A 51 7.22 2.46 0.81
CA ILE A 51 6.00 2.93 0.14
C ILE A 51 6.41 3.80 -1.04
N VAL A 52 6.01 3.41 -2.24
CA VAL A 52 6.40 4.10 -3.50
C VAL A 52 5.24 4.87 -4.12
N ALA A 53 4.00 4.56 -3.73
CA ALA A 53 2.82 5.30 -4.15
C ALA A 53 1.66 5.17 -3.15
N HIS A 54 0.86 6.22 -3.07
CA HIS A 54 -0.47 6.20 -2.44
C HIS A 54 -1.53 5.93 -3.51
N THR A 55 -2.55 5.17 -3.13
CA THR A 55 -3.62 4.75 -4.04
C THR A 55 -4.98 5.00 -3.42
N ARG A 56 -5.98 5.17 -4.27
CA ARG A 56 -7.38 5.23 -3.87
C ARG A 56 -8.24 4.36 -4.76
N HIS A 57 -9.05 3.54 -4.12
CA HIS A 57 -10.07 2.73 -4.74
C HIS A 57 -11.28 3.58 -5.09
N ALA A 58 -11.70 3.55 -6.36
CA ALA A 58 -12.90 4.19 -6.84
C ALA A 58 -14.00 3.12 -7.06
N PRO A 59 -15.15 3.22 -6.38
CA PRO A 59 -16.31 2.40 -6.67
C PRO A 59 -16.97 2.93 -7.95
N ALA A 60 -16.47 2.54 -9.12
CA ALA A 60 -17.15 2.75 -10.40
C ALA A 60 -17.91 1.48 -10.81
N ARG A 61 -18.59 1.50 -11.98
CA ARG A 61 -19.25 0.31 -12.57
C ARG A 61 -18.29 -0.88 -12.73
N VAL A 62 -16.99 -0.62 -12.77
CA VAL A 62 -15.90 -1.60 -12.62
C VAL A 62 -15.02 -1.06 -11.50
N SER A 63 -14.90 -1.80 -10.40
CA SER A 63 -14.11 -1.38 -9.23
C SER A 63 -12.62 -1.35 -9.59
N ALA A 64 -11.96 -0.20 -9.40
CA ALA A 64 -10.56 -0.03 -9.76
C ALA A 64 -9.82 0.86 -8.75
N SER A 65 -8.51 0.67 -8.65
CA SER A 65 -7.64 1.47 -7.78
C SER A 65 -6.76 2.37 -8.64
N TYR A 66 -6.55 3.60 -8.21
CA TYR A 66 -5.78 4.60 -8.96
C TYR A 66 -4.65 5.17 -8.11
N ILE A 67 -3.53 5.55 -8.74
CA ILE A 67 -2.42 6.26 -8.09
C ILE A 67 -2.89 7.68 -7.73
N GLN A 68 -2.75 8.07 -6.48
CA GLN A 68 -3.04 9.43 -6.01
C GLN A 68 -1.79 10.29 -5.86
N ALA A 69 -0.70 9.66 -5.45
CA ALA A 69 0.59 10.30 -5.29
C ALA A 69 1.68 9.25 -5.43
N VAL A 70 2.84 9.66 -5.91
CA VAL A 70 4.07 8.87 -5.94
C VAL A 70 5.05 9.47 -4.94
N ALA A 71 5.95 8.65 -4.39
CA ALA A 71 6.94 9.13 -3.42
C ALA A 71 8.08 9.94 -4.06
N ASP A 72 8.25 9.85 -5.37
CA ASP A 72 9.37 10.40 -6.13
C ASP A 72 8.86 11.27 -7.29
N ASP A 73 9.48 12.43 -7.52
CA ASP A 73 9.06 13.44 -8.51
C ASP A 73 9.01 12.89 -9.95
N ASP A 74 9.89 11.96 -10.33
CA ASP A 74 9.90 11.35 -11.67
C ASP A 74 8.69 10.41 -11.91
N GLY A 75 7.89 10.15 -10.88
CA GLY A 75 6.68 9.33 -10.93
C GLY A 75 5.38 10.10 -11.22
N ASP A 76 5.40 11.43 -11.27
CA ASP A 76 4.16 12.24 -11.24
C ASP A 76 3.21 11.93 -12.42
N HIS A 77 3.76 11.58 -13.59
CA HIS A 77 2.99 11.12 -14.75
C HIS A 77 2.19 9.80 -14.55
N LEU A 78 2.38 9.11 -13.42
CA LEU A 78 1.60 7.93 -13.02
C LEU A 78 0.35 8.29 -12.21
N VAL A 79 0.25 9.51 -11.67
CA VAL A 79 -0.93 9.97 -10.92
C VAL A 79 -2.17 9.90 -11.81
N GLY A 80 -3.27 9.40 -11.25
CA GLY A 80 -4.54 9.19 -11.95
C GLY A 80 -4.57 7.91 -12.82
N ARG A 81 -3.48 7.17 -12.96
CA ARG A 81 -3.48 5.88 -13.66
C ARG A 81 -4.01 4.76 -12.76
N GLU A 82 -4.63 3.77 -13.40
CA GLU A 82 -5.05 2.54 -12.75
C GLU A 82 -3.81 1.77 -12.25
N VAL A 83 -3.90 1.22 -11.02
CA VAL A 83 -2.78 0.59 -10.31
C VAL A 83 -2.21 -0.60 -11.07
N GLY A 84 -3.04 -1.47 -11.62
CA GLY A 84 -2.62 -2.61 -12.45
C GLY A 84 -1.79 -2.19 -13.66
N LEU A 85 -2.11 -1.07 -14.30
CA LEU A 85 -1.31 -0.49 -15.39
C LEU A 85 -0.03 0.21 -14.89
N ALA A 86 -0.06 0.80 -13.68
CA ALA A 86 1.07 1.53 -13.11
C ALA A 86 2.10 0.61 -12.42
N ILE A 87 1.70 -0.56 -11.94
CA ILE A 87 2.55 -1.42 -11.10
C ILE A 87 3.79 -1.92 -11.83
N SER A 88 3.72 -2.16 -13.14
CA SER A 88 4.90 -2.54 -13.93
C SER A 88 5.90 -1.39 -14.05
N ALA A 89 5.44 -0.15 -14.14
CA ALA A 89 6.32 1.03 -14.19
C ALA A 89 6.99 1.26 -12.83
N LEU A 90 6.22 1.17 -11.74
CA LEU A 90 6.75 1.23 -10.38
C LEU A 90 7.75 0.09 -10.14
N SER A 91 7.44 -1.13 -10.60
CA SER A 91 8.28 -2.30 -10.36
C SER A 91 9.63 -2.23 -11.08
N ARG A 92 9.67 -1.64 -12.29
CA ARG A 92 10.94 -1.42 -13.00
C ARG A 92 11.87 -0.44 -12.29
N ARG A 93 11.32 0.49 -11.50
CA ARG A 93 12.07 1.55 -10.83
C ARG A 93 12.51 1.15 -9.43
N HIS A 94 11.63 0.49 -8.69
CA HIS A 94 11.83 0.22 -7.27
C HIS A 94 12.02 -1.27 -6.95
N GLY A 95 12.08 -2.12 -7.97
CA GLY A 95 12.01 -3.58 -7.81
C GLY A 95 10.57 -4.07 -7.64
N PRO A 96 10.35 -5.38 -7.47
CA PRO A 96 9.00 -5.95 -7.34
C PRO A 96 8.16 -5.22 -6.30
N CYS A 97 6.88 -4.97 -6.63
CA CYS A 97 5.97 -4.15 -5.84
C CYS A 97 4.69 -4.93 -5.52
N ILE A 98 4.11 -4.64 -4.36
CA ILE A 98 2.87 -5.21 -3.84
C ILE A 98 1.86 -4.08 -3.68
N HIS A 99 0.65 -4.25 -4.21
CA HIS A 99 -0.46 -3.35 -3.90
C HIS A 99 -1.17 -3.79 -2.61
N VAL A 100 -1.29 -2.88 -1.66
CA VAL A 100 -1.86 -3.13 -0.33
C VAL A 100 -3.04 -2.19 -0.09
N HIS A 101 -4.21 -2.78 0.13
CA HIS A 101 -5.42 -2.06 0.51
C HIS A 101 -5.47 -1.77 2.01
N PHE A 102 -6.15 -0.69 2.40
CA PHE A 102 -6.45 -0.34 3.79
C PHE A 102 -6.96 -1.54 4.59
N SER A 103 -7.93 -2.28 4.04
CA SER A 103 -8.54 -3.42 4.73
C SER A 103 -7.54 -4.54 5.05
N GLN A 104 -6.47 -4.70 4.29
CA GLN A 104 -5.49 -5.78 4.51
C GLN A 104 -4.59 -5.52 5.73
N VAL A 105 -4.39 -4.26 6.10
CA VAL A 105 -3.47 -3.86 7.18
C VAL A 105 -4.17 -3.18 8.36
N CYS A 106 -5.34 -2.59 8.15
CA CYS A 106 -6.14 -1.93 9.18
C CYS A 106 -7.34 -2.76 9.66
N GLN A 107 -7.64 -3.91 9.03
CA GLN A 107 -8.77 -4.79 9.40
C GLN A 107 -8.33 -6.26 9.49
N GLY A 108 -9.07 -7.05 10.28
CA GLY A 108 -8.82 -8.48 10.50
C GLY A 108 -8.63 -8.85 11.99
N PRO A 109 -8.68 -10.16 12.32
CA PRO A 109 -8.67 -10.64 13.71
C PRO A 109 -7.35 -10.31 14.39
N GLY A 110 -7.46 -9.60 15.49
CA GLY A 110 -6.40 -8.94 16.23
C GLY A 110 -7.06 -7.73 16.87
N THR A 111 -7.80 -7.98 17.94
CA THR A 111 -8.55 -6.94 18.65
C THR A 111 -7.56 -5.86 19.14
N PRO A 112 -7.86 -4.55 18.99
CA PRO A 112 -7.21 -3.54 19.80
C PRO A 112 -7.45 -3.79 21.30
#